data_AF-A0A0Z8IB14-F1
#
_entry.id   AF-A0A0Z8IB14-F1
#
_cell.length_a   1.000
_cell.length_b   1.000
_cell.length_c   1.000
_cell.angle_alpha   90.00
_cell.angle_beta   90.00
_cell.angle_gamma   90.00
#
_symmetry.space_group_name_H-M   'P 1'
#
loop_
_entity.id
_entity.type
_entity.pdbx_description
1 polymer ?
#
loop_
_entity_poly.entity_id
_entity_poly.type
_entity_poly.pdbx_seq_one_letter_code
_entity_poly.pdbx_strand_id
1 'polypeptide(L)' 'MWNKELDREELYYSSLRYAREEGIEKGIEKGIEQNKIVSACNFLRSGFSVDVIAQNLELPLEQVIQLQRDMLANP' A
#
# COMPACT_ATOMS: atom_id res chain seq x y z
N MET A 1 19.19 0.93 -43.26
CA MET A 1 17.82 1.43 -43.45
C MET A 1 17.06 1.08 -42.18
N TRP A 2 16.64 2.07 -41.40
CA TRP A 2 15.91 1.84 -40.14
C TRP A 2 14.52 1.26 -40.45
N ASN A 3 14.14 0.15 -39.80
CA ASN A 3 12.86 -0.49 -40.03
C ASN A 3 11.81 0.04 -39.03
N LYS A 4 11.08 1.07 -39.44
CA LYS A 4 10.04 1.76 -38.64
C LYS A 4 8.92 0.87 -38.11
N GLU A 5 8.77 -0.35 -38.62
CA GLU A 5 7.78 -1.33 -38.15
C GLU A 5 8.28 -2.11 -36.93
N LEU A 6 9.55 -2.53 -36.93
CA LEU A 6 10.21 -3.17 -35.78
C LEU A 6 10.17 -2.25 -34.55
N ASP A 7 10.38 -0.95 -34.73
CA ASP A 7 10.34 0.03 -33.65
C ASP A 7 8.94 0.17 -33.02
N ARG A 8 7.86 0.07 -33.83
CA ARG A 8 6.49 0.22 -33.32
C ARG A 8 6.04 -0.99 -32.51
N GLU A 9 6.44 -2.19 -32.93
CA GLU A 9 6.14 -3.41 -32.20
C GLU A 9 6.90 -3.47 -30.86
N GLU A 10 8.18 -3.10 -30.86
CA GLU A 10 8.98 -3.00 -29.64
C GLU A 10 8.42 -1.94 -28.66
N LEU A 11 8.02 -0.77 -29.17
CA LEU A 11 7.36 0.27 -28.38
C LEU A 11 6.03 -0.22 -27.79
N TYR A 12 5.24 -0.97 -28.56
CA TYR A 12 3.97 -1.52 -28.07
C TYR A 12 4.19 -2.51 -26.93
N TYR A 13 5.09 -3.49 -27.12
CA TYR A 13 5.36 -4.48 -26.08
C TYR A 13 6.03 -3.89 -24.85
N SER A 14 6.94 -2.92 -25.01
CA SER A 14 7.53 -2.22 -23.87
C SER A 14 6.50 -1.42 -23.07
N SER A 15 5.56 -0.75 -23.76
CA SER A 15 4.45 -0.05 -23.11
C SER A 15 3.53 -1.00 -22.32
N LEU A 16 3.22 -2.17 -22.87
CA LEU A 16 2.43 -3.19 -22.17
C LEU A 16 3.15 -3.76 -20.94
N ARG A 17 4.46 -4.02 -21.06
CA ARG A 17 5.28 -4.48 -19.93
C ARG A 17 5.30 -3.43 -18.82
N TYR A 18 5.56 -2.18 -19.18
CA TYR A 18 5.57 -1.07 -18.22
C TYR A 18 4.21 -0.92 -17.52
N ALA A 19 3.11 -0.92 -18.29
CA ALA A 19 1.76 -0.83 -17.70
C ALA A 19 1.45 -1.99 -16.74
N ARG A 20 1.93 -3.19 -17.04
CA ARG A 20 1.78 -4.36 -16.16
C ARG A 20 2.63 -4.21 -14.89
N GLU A 21 3.89 -3.82 -15.02
CA GLU A 21 4.82 -3.62 -13.90
C GLU A 21 4.29 -2.55 -12.94
N GLU A 22 3.90 -1.39 -13.48
CA GLU A 22 3.25 -0.31 -12.74
C GLU A 22 1.97 -0.75 -12.02
N GLY A 23 1.16 -1.59 -12.68
CA GLY A 23 -0.07 -2.13 -12.10
C GLY A 23 0.21 -3.05 -10.91
N ILE A 24 1.25 -3.88 -11.02
CA ILE A 24 1.69 -4.79 -9.95
C ILE A 24 2.24 -3.97 -8.77
N GLU A 25 3.11 -3.00 -9.03
CA GLU A 25 3.71 -2.14 -8.01
C GLU A 25 2.63 -1.40 -7.21
N LYS A 26 1.71 -0.70 -7.89
CA LYS A 26 0.58 -0.02 -7.25
C LYS A 26 -0.32 -0.97 -6.46
N GLY A 27 -0.49 -2.20 -6.93
CA GLY A 27 -1.26 -3.23 -6.23
C GLY A 27 -0.59 -3.65 -4.93
N ILE A 28 0.73 -3.86 -4.96
CA ILE A 28 1.54 -4.23 -3.79
C ILE A 28 1.54 -3.09 -2.76
N GLU A 29 1.78 -1.84 -3.19
CA GLU A 29 1.78 -0.68 -2.30
C GLU A 29 0.44 -0.52 -1.55
N LYS A 30 -0.69 -0.58 -2.29
CA LYS A 30 -2.03 -0.52 -1.68
C LYS A 30 -2.28 -1.67 -0.72
N GLY A 31 -1.82 -2.87 -1.06
CA GLY A 31 -1.95 -4.04 -0.19
C GLY A 31 -1.17 -3.87 1.11
N ILE A 32 0.05 -3.34 1.05
CA ILE A 32 0.88 -3.05 2.22
C ILE A 32 0.20 -2.00 3.10
N GLU A 33 -0.28 -0.89 2.52
CA GLU A 33 -0.96 0.17 3.26
C GLU A 33 -2.22 -0.34 3.98
N GLN A 34 -3.07 -1.08 3.27
CA GLN A 34 -4.27 -1.71 3.87
C GLN A 34 -3.91 -2.67 4.99
N ASN A 35 -2.86 -3.49 4.79
CA ASN A 35 -2.44 -4.45 5.81
C ASN A 35 -1.86 -3.77 7.06
N LYS A 36 -1.19 -2.61 6.92
CA LYS A 36 -0.74 -1.82 8.07
C LYS A 36 -1.94 -1.36 8.92
N ILE A 37 -3.03 -0.90 8.30
CA ILE A 37 -4.24 -0.49 9.02
C ILE A 37 -4.90 -1.68 9.73
N VAL A 38 -5.06 -2.82 9.04
CA VAL A 38 -5.64 -4.03 9.64
C VAL A 38 -4.79 -4.52 10.82
N SER A 39 -3.46 -4.51 10.66
CA SER A 39 -2.52 -4.89 11.71
C SER A 39 -2.59 -3.94 12.91
N ALA A 40 -2.66 -2.62 12.67
CA ALA A 40 -2.82 -1.63 13.72
C ALA A 40 -4.11 -1.88 14.54
N CYS A 41 -5.24 -2.11 13.87
CA CYS A 41 -6.50 -2.46 14.53
C CYS A 41 -6.39 -3.75 15.36
N ASN A 42 -5.73 -4.78 14.82
CA ASN A 42 -5.52 -6.04 15.55
C ASN A 42 -4.63 -5.84 16.78
N PHE A 43 -3.55 -5.08 16.68
CA PHE A 43 -2.70 -4.76 17.83
C PHE A 43 -3.43 -3.91 18.88
N LEU A 44 -4.25 -2.95 18.46
CA LEU A 44 -5.10 -2.18 19.38
C LEU A 44 -6.07 -3.10 20.14
N ARG A 45 -6.71 -4.06 19.46
CA ARG A 45 -7.58 -5.07 20.10
C ARG A 45 -6.81 -5.98 21.05
N SER A 46 -5.56 -6.29 20.74
CA SER A 46 -4.66 -7.06 21.61
C SER A 46 -4.08 -6.25 22.77
N GLY A 47 -4.39 -4.96 22.89
CA GLY A 47 -4.00 -4.11 24.02
C GLY A 47 -2.60 -3.48 23.91
N PHE A 48 -1.99 -3.47 22.72
CA PHE A 48 -0.73 -2.76 22.51
C PHE A 48 -0.95 -1.24 22.54
N SER A 49 0.03 -0.50 23.07
CA SER A 49 0.01 0.97 23.11
C SER A 49 0.13 1.58 21.72
N VAL A 50 -0.52 2.73 21.52
CA VAL A 50 -0.50 3.48 20.25
C VAL A 50 0.92 3.83 19.78
N ASP A 51 1.85 4.16 20.68
CA ASP A 51 3.24 4.51 20.35
C ASP A 51 4.01 3.33 19.74
N VAL A 52 3.91 2.15 20.38
CA VAL A 52 4.53 0.91 19.89
C VAL A 52 3.98 0.54 18.52
N ILE A 53 2.67 0.67 18.32
CA ILE A 53 2.03 0.35 17.03
C ILE A 53 2.50 1.31 15.93
N ALA A 54 2.49 2.62 16.21
CA ALA A 54 2.93 3.64 15.27
C ALA A 54 4.39 3.42 14.84
N GLN A 55 5.26 3.10 15.81
CA GLN A 55 6.67 2.81 15.53
C GLN A 55 6.86 1.53 14.70
N ASN A 56 6.20 0.42 15.06
CA ASN A 56 6.43 -0.87 14.41
C ASN A 56 5.79 -0.97 13.02
N LEU A 57 4.70 -0.26 12.77
CA LEU A 57 4.01 -0.25 11.47
C LEU A 57 4.39 0.94 10.60
N GLU A 58 5.27 1.82 11.10
CA GLU A 58 5.65 3.08 10.45
C GLU A 58 4.41 3.88 10.05
N LEU A 59 3.45 3.98 10.97
CA LEU A 59 2.24 4.77 10.81
C LEU A 59 2.37 6.07 11.60
N PRO A 60 1.81 7.19 11.11
CA PRO A 60 1.70 8.40 11.90
C PRO A 60 0.96 8.12 13.22
N LEU A 61 1.49 8.60 14.34
CA LEU A 61 0.90 8.39 15.66
C LEU A 61 -0.57 8.88 15.71
N GLU A 62 -0.84 10.06 15.13
CA GLU A 62 -2.18 10.63 15.01
C GLU A 62 -3.16 9.66 14.32
N GLN A 63 -2.71 8.94 13.29
CA GLN A 63 -3.52 7.98 12.57
C GLN A 63 -3.89 6.79 13.47
N VAL A 64 -2.95 6.27 14.26
CA VAL A 64 -3.20 5.17 15.19
C VAL A 64 -4.15 5.59 16.32
N ILE A 65 -4.01 6.83 16.82
CA ILE A 65 -4.93 7.41 17.81
C ILE A 65 -6.34 7.54 17.22
N GLN A 66 -6.46 8.00 15.97
CA GLN A 66 -7.76 8.12 15.32
C GLN A 66 -8.42 6.74 15.14
N LEU A 67 -7.67 5.72 14.69
CA LEU A 67 -8.17 4.35 14.59
C LEU A 67 -8.69 3.83 15.93
N GLN A 68 -7.95 4.07 17.02
CA GLN A 68 -8.39 3.68 18.36
C GLN A 68 -9.69 4.37 18.77
N ARG A 69 -9.83 5.69 18.49
CA ARG A 69 -11.06 6.44 18.76
C ARG A 69 -12.25 5.89 17.96
N ASP A 70 -12.05 5.64 16.67
CA ASP A 70 -13.11 5.13 15.78
C ASP A 70 -13.62 3.75 16.24
N MET A 71 -12.73 2.91 16.76
CA MET A 71 -13.09 1.61 17.34
C MET A 71 -13.88 1.72 18.64
N LEU A 72 -13.62 2.74 19.47
CA LEU A 72 -14.36 2.97 20.72
C LEU A 72 -15.71 3.65 20.48
N ALA A 73 -15.84 4.42 19.40
CA ALA A 73 -17.06 5.12 19.03
C ALA A 73 -18.12 4.20 18.39
N ASN A 74 -17.73 2.99 17.96
CA ASN A 74 -18.60 2.00 17.31
C ASN A 74 -18.47 0.63 18.02
N PRO A 75 -19.09 0.46 19.21
CA PRO A 75 -18.94 -0.73 20.05
C PRO A 75 -19.52 -2.02 19.44
#